data_AF-A0AAE3LNG6-F1
#
_entry.id   AF-A0AAE3LNG6-F1
#
_cell.length_a   1.000
_cell.length_b   1.000
_cell.length_c   1.000
_cell.angle_alpha   90.00
_cell.angle_beta   90.00
_cell.angle_gamma   90.00
#
_symmetry.space_group_name_H-M   'P 1'
#
loop_
_entity.id
_entity.type
_entity.pdbx_description
1 polymer ?
#
loop_
_entity_poly.entity_id
_entity_poly.type
_entity_poly.pdbx_seq_one_letter_code
_entity_poly.pdbx_strand_id
1 'polypeptide(L)'
;MDTKNEQKPFESKEMEEWLDTFFLDPYISYLDETIFRIDLYDSETAFIVEALLPSIQKENIDIKISANELQIKVKLFDIQPPHGSQIKTRTVYFPMNISHLQTEATFEHDILEIKIWKHQNKE
;
A
#
# COMPACT_ATOMS: atom_id res chain seq x y z
N MET A 1 -14.55 26.02 -22.36
CA MET A 1 -14.82 26.07 -20.90
C MET A 1 -13.83 25.11 -20.28
N ASP A 2 -12.63 25.60 -20.04
CA ASP A 2 -11.49 24.81 -19.56
C ASP A 2 -11.59 24.67 -18.05
N THR A 3 -12.10 23.53 -17.57
CA THR A 3 -12.00 23.17 -16.16
C THR A 3 -10.57 22.76 -15.87
N LYS A 4 -9.76 23.75 -15.44
CA LYS A 4 -8.51 23.52 -14.71
C LYS A 4 -8.79 22.59 -13.53
N ASN A 5 -8.38 21.34 -13.66
CA ASN A 5 -8.28 20.41 -12.54
C ASN A 5 -6.98 20.74 -11.79
N GLU A 6 -6.94 21.87 -11.09
CA GLU A 6 -5.84 22.22 -10.20
C GLU A 6 -5.97 21.36 -8.94
N GLN A 7 -5.33 20.19 -8.95
CA GLN A 7 -5.01 19.49 -7.70
C GLN A 7 -4.16 20.44 -6.87
N LYS A 8 -4.74 20.98 -5.79
CA LYS A 8 -3.97 21.77 -4.82
C LYS A 8 -2.81 20.91 -4.30
N PRO A 9 -1.60 21.47 -4.15
CA PRO A 9 -0.53 20.80 -3.42
C PRO A 9 -1.07 20.37 -2.07
N PHE A 10 -0.95 19.08 -1.75
CA PHE A 10 -1.33 18.56 -0.45
C PHE A 10 -0.35 19.13 0.59
N GLU A 11 -0.85 19.67 1.70
CA GLU A 11 -0.04 20.41 2.67
C GLU A 11 0.81 19.42 3.49
N SER A 12 2.08 19.77 3.77
CA SER A 12 3.03 18.91 4.54
C SER A 12 2.45 18.39 5.85
N LYS A 13 1.66 19.23 6.52
CA LYS A 13 1.03 18.91 7.80
C LYS A 13 0.00 17.78 7.70
N GLU A 14 -0.77 17.73 6.61
CA GLU A 14 -1.77 16.68 6.41
C GLU A 14 -1.08 15.32 6.12
N MET A 15 0.13 15.33 5.53
CA MET A 15 0.94 14.12 5.39
C MET A 15 1.51 13.64 6.72
N GLU A 16 2.03 14.55 7.54
CA GLU A 16 2.53 14.24 8.88
C GLU A 16 1.43 13.62 9.75
N GLU A 17 0.24 14.23 9.80
CA GLU A 17 -0.90 13.72 10.57
C GLU A 17 -1.36 12.34 10.06
N TRP A 18 -1.31 12.11 8.75
CA TRP A 18 -1.63 10.82 8.15
C TRP A 18 -0.63 9.71 8.55
N LEU A 19 0.68 9.99 8.45
CA LEU A 19 1.71 9.06 8.87
C LEU A 19 1.63 8.78 10.37
N ASP A 20 1.46 9.81 11.19
CA ASP A 20 1.30 9.68 12.63
C ASP A 20 0.09 8.81 12.97
N THR A 21 -1.04 9.00 12.28
CA THR A 21 -2.23 8.17 12.47
C THR A 21 -1.94 6.70 12.16
N PHE A 22 -1.17 6.42 11.10
CA PHE A 22 -0.80 5.05 10.75
C PHE A 22 0.14 4.43 11.78
N PHE A 23 1.17 5.14 12.23
CA PHE A 23 2.18 4.57 13.14
C PHE A 23 1.74 4.54 14.61
N LEU A 24 0.86 5.44 15.04
CA LEU A 24 0.38 5.53 16.42
C LEU A 24 -0.88 4.69 16.68
N ASP A 25 -1.51 4.14 15.65
CA ASP A 25 -2.68 3.28 15.81
C ASP A 25 -2.28 1.88 16.33
N PRO A 26 -2.66 1.49 17.56
CA PRO A 26 -2.34 0.17 18.11
C PRO A 26 -2.95 -0.98 17.30
N TYR A 27 -4.00 -0.72 16.51
CA TYR A 27 -4.57 -1.71 15.61
C TYR A 27 -3.58 -2.08 14.50
N ILE A 28 -2.73 -1.15 14.05
CA ILE A 28 -1.72 -1.42 13.02
C ILE A 28 -0.68 -2.42 13.56
N SER A 29 -0.21 -2.27 14.80
CA SER A 29 0.69 -3.24 15.43
C SER A 29 0.05 -4.63 15.53
N TYR A 30 -1.24 -4.70 15.90
CA TYR A 30 -1.97 -5.98 15.91
C TYR A 30 -2.06 -6.61 14.51
N LEU A 31 -2.31 -5.81 13.48
CA LEU A 31 -2.37 -6.29 12.10
C LEU A 31 -1.00 -6.73 11.57
N ASP A 32 0.09 -6.08 12.00
CA ASP A 32 1.45 -6.45 11.61
C ASP A 32 1.82 -7.84 12.13
N GLU A 33 1.38 -8.16 13.36
CA GLU A 33 1.60 -9.48 13.97
C GLU A 33 0.66 -10.56 13.42
N THR A 34 -0.59 -10.22 13.11
CA THR A 34 -1.62 -11.22 12.76
C THR A 34 -1.79 -11.45 11.26
N ILE A 35 -1.56 -10.43 10.44
CA ILE A 35 -1.73 -10.48 8.98
C ILE A 35 -0.36 -10.53 8.29
N PHE A 36 0.28 -9.38 8.16
CA PHE A 36 1.66 -9.16 7.72
C PHE A 36 1.99 -7.69 7.95
N ARG A 37 3.28 -7.39 8.16
CA ARG A 37 3.77 -6.03 8.41
C ARG A 37 3.73 -5.16 7.15
N ILE A 38 3.32 -3.92 7.32
CA ILE A 38 3.44 -2.87 6.31
C ILE A 38 4.27 -1.73 6.89
N ASP A 39 5.31 -1.34 6.16
CA ASP A 39 6.04 -0.10 6.39
C ASP A 39 5.62 0.92 5.32
N LEU A 40 5.46 2.17 5.74
CA LEU A 40 4.93 3.26 4.93
C LEU A 40 5.90 4.43 4.95
N TYR A 41 6.28 4.91 3.77
CA TYR A 41 7.18 6.04 3.63
C TYR A 41 6.57 7.11 2.72
N ASP A 42 6.76 8.36 3.14
CA ASP A 42 6.46 9.52 2.35
C ASP A 42 7.75 10.17 1.84
N SER A 43 7.76 10.53 0.56
CA SER A 43 8.78 11.39 -0.02
C SER A 43 8.14 12.51 -0.83
N GLU A 44 8.90 13.52 -1.24
CA GLU A 44 8.39 14.58 -2.09
C GLU A 44 7.78 14.06 -3.41
N THR A 45 8.32 12.96 -3.95
CA THR A 45 7.97 12.49 -5.31
C THR A 45 7.08 11.25 -5.34
N ALA A 46 7.04 10.47 -4.27
CA ALA A 46 6.30 9.21 -4.23
C ALA A 46 5.89 8.82 -2.81
N PHE A 47 4.79 8.07 -2.72
CA PHE A 47 4.53 7.19 -1.59
C PHE A 47 5.19 5.83 -1.84
N ILE A 48 5.76 5.24 -0.81
CA ILE A 48 6.36 3.91 -0.88
C ILE A 48 5.71 3.05 0.20
N VAL A 49 5.15 1.91 -0.20
CA VAL A 49 4.56 0.91 0.68
C VAL A 49 5.37 -0.36 0.57
N GLU A 50 5.93 -0.82 1.67
CA GLU A 50 6.63 -2.10 1.75
C GLU A 50 5.78 -3.08 2.56
N ALA A 51 5.53 -4.27 2.01
CA ALA A 51 4.88 -5.36 2.73
C ALA A 51 5.84 -6.54 2.87
N LEU A 52 6.06 -6.99 4.11
CA LEU A 52 6.89 -8.17 4.41
C LEU A 52 6.05 -9.44 4.27
N LEU A 53 6.30 -10.21 3.21
CA LEU A 53 5.51 -11.37 2.77
C LEU A 53 6.38 -12.63 2.65
N PRO A 54 6.85 -13.20 3.78
CA PRO A 54 7.75 -14.35 3.77
C PRO A 54 7.07 -15.58 3.18
N SER A 55 7.80 -16.30 2.32
CA SER A 55 7.35 -17.57 1.72
C SER A 55 6.11 -17.45 0.84
N ILE A 56 5.78 -16.24 0.37
CA ILE A 56 4.70 -16.00 -0.58
C ILE A 56 5.25 -15.99 -2.01
N GLN A 57 4.60 -16.73 -2.91
CA GLN A 57 4.91 -16.66 -4.33
C GLN A 57 4.22 -15.45 -4.96
N LYS A 58 4.86 -14.80 -5.94
CA LYS A 58 4.35 -13.59 -6.59
C LYS A 58 2.95 -13.76 -7.16
N GLU A 59 2.64 -14.94 -7.71
CA GLU A 59 1.34 -15.26 -8.31
C GLU A 59 0.19 -15.29 -7.28
N ASN A 60 0.54 -15.33 -6.00
CA ASN A 60 -0.41 -15.37 -4.88
C ASN A 60 -0.67 -13.99 -4.27
N ILE A 61 -0.07 -12.94 -4.85
CA ILE A 61 -0.22 -11.54 -4.44
C ILE A 61 -1.15 -10.83 -5.42
N ASP A 62 -2.22 -10.21 -4.91
CA ASP A 62 -3.14 -9.36 -5.68
C ASP A 62 -3.11 -7.96 -5.10
N ILE A 63 -2.85 -6.97 -5.95
CA ILE A 63 -2.77 -5.55 -5.59
C ILE A 63 -3.90 -4.82 -6.29
N LYS A 64 -4.67 -4.04 -5.53
CA LYS A 64 -5.77 -3.25 -6.07
C LYS A 64 -5.70 -1.83 -5.56
N ILE A 65 -5.87 -0.88 -6.47
CA ILE A 65 -5.98 0.54 -6.13
C ILE A 65 -7.39 1.01 -6.49
N SER A 66 -8.04 1.71 -5.57
CA SER A 66 -9.36 2.31 -5.78
C SER A 66 -9.44 3.64 -5.03
N ALA A 67 -9.68 4.73 -5.76
CA ALA A 67 -9.65 6.08 -5.21
C ALA A 67 -8.39 6.36 -4.37
N ASN A 68 -8.51 6.46 -3.05
CA ASN A 68 -7.41 6.69 -2.12
C ASN A 68 -6.96 5.41 -1.37
N GLU A 69 -7.33 4.22 -1.85
CA GLU A 69 -7.05 2.96 -1.16
C GLU A 69 -6.06 2.10 -1.97
N LEU A 70 -5.05 1.56 -1.29
CA LEU A 70 -4.23 0.45 -1.77
C LEU A 70 -4.56 -0.80 -0.96
N GLN A 71 -5.01 -1.84 -1.63
CA GLN A 71 -5.33 -3.12 -1.02
C GLN A 71 -4.34 -4.19 -1.49
N ILE A 72 -3.70 -4.86 -0.53
CA ILE A 72 -2.78 -5.97 -0.76
C ILE A 72 -3.45 -7.24 -0.24
N LYS A 73 -3.67 -8.22 -1.12
CA LYS A 73 -4.20 -9.54 -0.78
C LYS A 73 -3.16 -10.60 -1.04
N VAL A 74 -3.00 -11.50 -0.07
CA VAL A 74 -2.14 -12.66 -0.21
C VAL A 74 -2.91 -13.95 0.05
N LYS A 75 -2.73 -14.91 -0.84
CA LYS A 75 -3.27 -16.27 -0.69
C LYS A 75 -2.23 -17.15 -0.04
N LEU A 76 -2.53 -17.64 1.16
CA LEU A 76 -1.73 -18.64 1.86
C LEU A 76 -2.22 -20.03 1.45
N PHE A 77 -1.28 -20.83 0.96
CA PHE A 77 -1.49 -22.27 0.80
C PHE A 77 -0.86 -22.94 2.00
N ASP A 78 -1.61 -23.01 3.09
CA ASP A 78 -1.12 -23.71 4.27
C ASP A 78 -1.01 -25.21 3.97
N ILE A 79 0.14 -25.77 4.33
CA ILE A 79 0.56 -27.12 3.97
C ILE A 79 -0.09 -28.07 4.99
N GLN A 80 -1.39 -28.35 4.84
CA GLN A 80 -2.03 -29.67 5.09
C GLN A 80 -3.57 -29.61 5.08
N PRO A 81 -4.25 -30.61 4.46
CA PRO A 81 -5.69 -30.80 4.62
C PRO A 81 -6.08 -30.95 6.10
N PRO A 82 -7.28 -30.49 6.55
CA PRO A 82 -8.45 -30.09 5.75
C PRO A 82 -8.62 -28.57 5.58
N HIS A 83 -7.64 -27.76 6.00
CA HIS A 83 -7.79 -26.32 6.02
C HIS A 83 -7.44 -25.76 4.63
N GLY A 84 -8.47 -25.31 3.90
CA GLY A 84 -8.33 -24.73 2.57
C GLY A 84 -7.47 -23.46 2.54
N SER A 85 -7.26 -22.88 1.36
CA SER A 85 -6.47 -21.65 1.18
C SER A 85 -7.01 -20.51 2.06
N GLN A 86 -6.15 -19.91 2.88
CA GLN A 86 -6.48 -18.71 3.66
C GLN A 86 -6.15 -17.46 2.84
N ILE A 87 -7.01 -16.45 2.89
CA ILE A 87 -6.74 -15.14 2.28
C ILE A 87 -6.50 -14.13 3.39
N LYS A 88 -5.37 -13.43 3.31
CA LYS A 88 -5.02 -12.31 4.18
C LYS A 88 -5.07 -11.01 3.38
N THR A 89 -5.58 -9.94 3.98
CA THR A 89 -5.76 -8.65 3.30
C THR A 89 -5.31 -7.51 4.22
N ARG A 90 -4.54 -6.58 3.69
CA ARG A 90 -4.26 -5.27 4.30
C ARG A 90 -4.71 -4.17 3.35
N THR A 91 -5.18 -3.06 3.91
CA THR A 91 -5.53 -1.85 3.17
C THR A 91 -4.74 -0.69 3.77
N VAL A 92 -4.14 0.13 2.91
CA VAL A 92 -3.55 1.43 3.24
C VAL A 92 -4.45 2.50 2.64
N TYR A 93 -4.90 3.43 3.47
CA TYR A 93 -5.68 4.59 3.05
C TYR A 93 -4.75 5.77 2.91
N PHE A 94 -4.76 6.41 1.75
CA PHE A 94 -3.95 7.59 1.43
C PHE A 94 -4.76 8.87 1.67
N PRO A 95 -4.07 9.98 1.91
CA PRO A 95 -4.74 11.25 2.18
C PRO A 95 -5.17 11.97 0.89
N MET A 96 -4.88 11.37 -0.28
CA MET A 96 -5.31 11.83 -1.60
C MET A 96 -5.74 10.66 -2.51
N ASN A 97 -6.45 10.96 -3.59
CA ASN A 97 -6.79 9.96 -4.60
C ASN A 97 -5.51 9.54 -5.36
N ILE A 98 -5.19 8.24 -5.29
CA ILE A 98 -4.01 7.61 -5.90
C ILE A 98 -4.34 6.78 -7.15
N SER A 99 -5.62 6.58 -7.48
CA SER A 99 -6.07 5.70 -8.58
C SER A 99 -5.65 6.14 -9.98
N HIS A 100 -5.25 7.40 -10.14
CA HIS A 100 -4.77 7.97 -11.40
C HIS A 100 -3.24 8.14 -11.44
N LEU A 101 -2.55 7.80 -10.34
CA LEU A 101 -1.11 7.97 -10.22
C LEU A 101 -0.36 6.78 -10.83
N GLN A 102 0.81 7.06 -11.40
CA GLN A 102 1.68 5.99 -11.88
C GLN A 102 2.13 5.14 -10.69
N THR A 103 1.98 3.83 -10.83
CA THR A 103 2.32 2.86 -9.78
C THR A 103 3.24 1.79 -10.35
N GLU A 104 4.29 1.48 -9.62
CA GLU A 104 5.21 0.37 -9.88
C GLU A 104 5.22 -0.57 -8.68
N ALA A 105 5.34 -1.88 -8.94
CA ALA A 105 5.41 -2.89 -7.89
C ALA A 105 6.51 -3.90 -8.20
N THR A 106 7.39 -4.12 -7.23
CA THR A 106 8.47 -5.10 -7.28
C THR A 106 8.33 -6.06 -6.10
N PHE A 107 8.69 -7.33 -6.31
CA PHE A 107 8.65 -8.33 -5.25
C PHE A 107 9.98 -9.08 -5.24
N GLU A 108 10.83 -8.76 -4.26
CA GLU A 108 12.18 -9.29 -4.13
C GLU A 108 12.50 -9.53 -2.65
N HIS A 109 13.20 -10.62 -2.36
CA HIS A 109 13.63 -10.96 -0.99
C HIS A 109 12.49 -10.94 0.05
N ASP A 110 11.33 -11.51 -0.31
CA ASP A 110 10.12 -11.54 0.51
C ASP A 110 9.49 -10.16 0.81
N ILE A 111 9.94 -9.10 0.14
CA ILE A 111 9.40 -7.74 0.29
C ILE A 111 8.67 -7.34 -0.98
N LEU A 112 7.40 -6.97 -0.83
CA LEU A 112 6.63 -6.30 -1.88
C LEU A 112 6.77 -4.80 -1.69
N GLU A 113 7.50 -4.15 -2.58
CA GLU A 113 7.59 -2.69 -2.66
C GLU A 113 6.58 -2.19 -3.70
N ILE A 114 5.74 -1.24 -3.29
CA ILE A 114 4.78 -0.57 -4.15
C ILE A 114 5.09 0.92 -4.10
N LYS A 115 5.50 1.46 -5.24
CA LYS A 115 5.85 2.87 -5.41
C LYS A 115 4.76 3.58 -6.18
N ILE A 116 4.19 4.62 -5.58
CA ILE A 116 3.10 5.42 -6.15
C ILE A 116 3.61 6.85 -6.34
N TRP A 117 3.81 7.27 -7.59
CA TRP A 117 4.39 8.58 -7.90
C TRP A 117 3.36 9.70 -7.75
N LYS A 118 3.67 10.71 -6.92
CA LYS A 118 2.80 11.87 -6.63
C LYS A 118 2.66 12.84 -7.81
N HIS A 119 3.61 12.81 -8.73
CA HIS A 119 3.62 13.63 -9.94
C HIS A 119 3.81 12.73 -11.16
N GLN A 120 3.20 13.09 -12.29
CA GLN A 120 3.53 12.44 -13.55
C GLN A 120 4.97 12.82 -13.92
N ASN A 121 5.85 11.83 -14.04
CA ASN A 121 7.11 12.03 -14.75
C ASN A 121 6.75 12.34 -16.19
N LYS A 122 6.79 13.62 -16.58
CA LYS A 122 6.83 13.98 -17.99
C LYS A 122 8.20 13.55 -18.50
N GLU A 123 8.23 12.49 -19.29
CA GLU A 123 9.34 12.22 -20.21
C GLU A 123 9.54 13.41 -21.17
#